data_AF-A0A7X6ZSM5-F1
#
_entry.id   AF-A0A7X6ZSM5-F1
#
_cell.length_a   1.000
_cell.length_b   1.000
_cell.length_c   1.000
_cell.angle_alpha   90.00
_cell.angle_beta   90.00
_cell.angle_gamma   90.00
#
_symmetry.space_group_name_H-M   'P 1'
#
loop_
_entity.id
_entity.type
_entity.pdbx_description
1 polymer ?
#
loop_
_entity_poly.entity_id
_entity_poly.type
_entity_poly.pdbx_seq_one_letter_code
_entity_poly.pdbx_strand_id
1 'polypeptide(L)' 'MNEESQDKCLEIQDIVRVNDSKVQAIIREISKCNNVAQFQVLPRDTRNRFLSELKAKGLSVRQIERLTGINRGLVQKA' A
#
# COMPACT_ATOMS: atom_id res chain seq x y z
N MET A 1 -14.29 -4.61 38.37
CA MET A 1 -12.82 -4.45 38.40
C MET A 1 -12.33 -4.73 37.00
N ASN A 2 -12.42 -3.71 36.13
CA ASN A 2 -11.41 -2.66 35.90
C ASN A 2 -10.19 -3.28 35.20
N GLU A 3 -10.16 -3.20 33.88
CA GLU A 3 -9.64 -2.07 33.09
C GLU A 3 -8.18 -2.33 32.76
N GLU A 4 -7.93 -2.80 31.54
CA GLU A 4 -6.72 -2.39 30.82
C GLU A 4 -7.13 -2.04 29.39
N SER A 5 -7.63 -0.83 29.27
CA SER A 5 -7.76 -0.08 28.03
C SER A 5 -6.37 0.00 27.37
N GLN A 6 -6.10 -0.89 26.42
CA GLN A 6 -4.97 -0.77 25.49
C GLN A 6 -5.31 0.24 24.38
N ASP A 7 -5.82 1.41 24.80
CA ASP A 7 -6.11 2.58 23.97
C ASP A 7 -4.83 3.42 23.81
N LYS A 8 -3.75 2.75 23.38
CA LYS A 8 -2.49 3.37 23.00
C LYS A 8 -2.16 2.93 21.60
N CYS A 9 -2.58 3.72 20.60
CA CYS A 9 -1.69 4.21 19.55
C CYS A 9 -2.46 5.00 18.48
N LEU A 10 -2.98 6.17 18.86
CA LEU A 10 -3.29 7.22 17.87
C LEU A 10 -2.01 7.93 17.38
N GLU A 11 -0.89 7.85 18.11
CA GLU A 11 0.37 8.56 17.78
C GLU A 11 1.26 7.84 16.74
N ILE A 12 1.10 6.52 16.53
CA ILE A 12 1.86 5.79 15.48
C ILE A 12 1.36 6.15 14.07
N GLN A 13 0.13 6.66 13.95
CA GLN A 13 -0.46 6.98 12.65
C GLN A 13 0.25 8.14 11.95
N ASP A 14 0.81 9.08 12.70
CA ASP A 14 1.38 10.30 12.13
C ASP A 14 2.74 10.06 11.45
N ILE A 15 3.61 9.22 12.00
CA ILE A 15 4.91 8.90 11.38
C ILE A 15 4.72 8.14 10.06
N VAL A 16 3.70 7.28 9.99
CA VAL A 16 3.38 6.49 8.80
C VAL A 16 2.79 7.36 7.69
N ARG A 17 1.92 8.33 8.04
CA ARG A 17 1.31 9.26 7.07
C ARG A 17 2.33 10.12 6.32
N VAL A 18 3.45 10.48 6.96
CA VAL A 18 4.47 11.34 6.33
C VAL A 18 5.09 10.69 5.09
N ASN A 19 5.18 9.36 5.02
CA ASN A 19 5.74 8.65 3.86
C ASN A 19 4.66 8.18 2.86
N ASP A 20 3.41 8.06 3.29
CA ASP A 20 2.31 7.58 2.44
C ASP A 20 2.06 8.46 1.23
N SER A 21 2.09 9.78 1.40
CA SER A 21 1.89 10.71 0.29
C SER A 21 2.91 10.51 -0.83
N LYS A 22 4.17 10.24 -0.47
CA LYS A 22 5.24 9.94 -1.43
C LYS A 22 5.01 8.59 -2.12
N VAL A 23 4.64 7.56 -1.35
CA VAL A 23 4.36 6.24 -1.92
C VAL A 23 3.12 6.28 -2.82
N GLN A 24 2.07 6.99 -2.42
CA GLN A 24 0.87 7.21 -3.23
C GLN A 24 1.21 7.94 -4.54
N ALA A 25 2.09 8.94 -4.51
CA ALA A 25 2.56 9.63 -5.71
C ALA A 25 3.25 8.65 -6.67
N ILE A 26 4.16 7.79 -6.16
CA ILE A 26 4.84 6.77 -6.97
C ILE A 26 3.85 5.76 -7.56
N ILE A 27 2.88 5.28 -6.76
CA ILE A 27 1.83 4.37 -7.23
C ILE A 27 1.01 5.01 -8.35
N ARG A 28 0.60 6.27 -8.18
CA ARG A 28 -0.16 7.03 -9.19
C ARG A 28 0.67 7.26 -10.45
N GLU A 29 1.95 7.60 -10.31
CA GLU A 29 2.84 7.86 -11.43
C GLU A 29 2.99 6.63 -12.33
N ILE A 30 3.14 5.44 -11.73
CA ILE A 30 3.33 4.17 -12.45
C ILE A 30 2.00 3.62 -12.99
N SER A 31 1.02 3.46 -12.11
CA SER A 31 -0.22 2.76 -12.46
C SER A 31 -1.25 3.63 -13.19
N LYS A 32 -1.10 4.96 -13.10
CA LYS A 32 -2.10 5.95 -13.53
C LYS A 32 -3.46 5.78 -12.84
N CYS A 33 -3.56 4.95 -11.79
CA CYS A 33 -4.76 4.77 -11.00
C CYS A 33 -4.89 5.91 -9.98
N ASN A 34 -6.05 6.55 -9.92
CA ASN A 34 -6.31 7.66 -9.01
C ASN A 34 -6.71 7.19 -7.60
N ASN A 35 -7.21 5.96 -7.49
CA ASN A 35 -7.67 5.36 -6.26
C ASN A 35 -7.39 3.84 -6.22
N VAL A 36 -7.57 3.27 -5.02
CA VAL A 36 -7.35 1.85 -4.72
C VAL A 36 -8.26 0.94 -5.57
N ALA A 37 -9.53 1.29 -5.72
CA ALA A 37 -10.49 0.49 -6.47
C ALA A 37 -10.07 0.32 -7.94
N GLN A 38 -9.57 1.39 -8.57
CA GLN A 38 -9.02 1.33 -9.94
C GLN A 38 -7.83 0.38 -10.04
N PHE A 39 -6.94 0.38 -9.05
CA PHE A 39 -5.79 -0.52 -9.03
C PHE A 39 -6.22 -1.98 -8.84
N GLN A 40 -7.23 -2.24 -8.00
CA GLN A 40 -7.74 -3.57 -7.70
C GLN A 40 -8.42 -4.24 -8.91
N VAL A 41 -9.08 -3.47 -9.76
CA VAL A 41 -9.77 -3.98 -10.97
C VAL A 41 -8.85 -4.10 -12.19
N LEU A 42 -7.55 -3.78 -12.06
CA LEU A 42 -6.60 -3.96 -13.14
C LEU A 42 -6.52 -5.44 -13.56
N PRO A 43 -6.36 -5.71 -14.87
CA PRO A 43 -6.08 -7.05 -15.36
C PRO A 43 -4.88 -7.65 -14.63
N ARG A 44 -4.92 -8.97 -14.36
CA ARG A 44 -3.92 -9.67 -13.55
C ARG A 44 -2.49 -9.39 -14.01
N ASP A 45 -2.24 -9.44 -15.32
CA ASP A 45 -0.89 -9.26 -15.87
C ASP A 45 -0.41 -7.81 -15.74
N THR A 46 -1.28 -6.85 -16.04
CA THR A 46 -1.02 -5.41 -15.86
C THR A 46 -0.74 -5.08 -14.40
N ARG A 47 -1.59 -5.58 -13.49
CA ARG A 47 -1.42 -5.39 -12.05
C ARG A 47 -0.10 -5.98 -11.57
N ASN A 48 0.20 -7.22 -11.96
CA ASN A 48 1.44 -7.88 -11.55
C ASN A 48 2.66 -7.10 -12.04
N ARG A 49 2.66 -6.63 -13.29
CA ARG A 49 3.73 -5.77 -13.81
C ARG A 49 3.93 -4.52 -12.95
N PHE A 50 2.85 -3.81 -12.58
CA PHE A 50 2.97 -2.64 -11.71
C PHE A 50 3.46 -3.01 -10.30
N LEU A 51 3.01 -4.13 -9.73
CA LEU A 51 3.50 -4.60 -8.44
C LEU A 51 5.02 -4.87 -8.47
N SER A 52 5.54 -5.47 -9.55
CA SER A 52 6.99 -5.67 -9.74
C SER A 52 7.73 -4.34 -9.86
N GLU A 53 7.19 -3.39 -10.63
CA GLU A 53 7.78 -2.07 -10.84
C GLU A 53 7.83 -1.23 -9.56
N LEU A 54 6.76 -1.27 -8.77
CA LEU A 54 6.70 -0.61 -7.45
C LEU A 54 7.77 -1.15 -6.49
N LYS A 55 7.98 -2.47 -6.49
CA LYS A 55 9.07 -3.08 -5.70
C LYS A 55 10.45 -2.67 -6.21
N ALA A 56 10.63 -2.59 -7.53
CA ALA A 56 11.88 -2.12 -8.13
C ALA A 56 12.19 -0.65 -7.79
N LYS A 57 11.16 0.17 -7.53
CA LYS A 57 11.29 1.54 -7.00
C LYS A 57 11.60 1.61 -5.50
N GLY A 58 11.74 0.47 -4.82
CA GLY A 58 12.08 0.38 -3.40
C GLY A 58 10.89 0.43 -2.45
N LEU A 59 9.66 0.31 -2.94
CA LEU A 59 8.48 0.22 -2.06
C LEU A 59 8.46 -1.15 -1.40
N SER A 60 8.25 -1.16 -0.08
CA SER A 60 8.07 -2.40 0.66
C SER A 60 6.73 -3.06 0.32
N VAL A 61 6.68 -4.39 0.43
CA VAL A 61 5.46 -5.17 0.27
C VAL A 61 4.30 -4.62 1.12
N ARG A 62 4.59 -4.18 2.36
CA ARG A 62 3.59 -3.62 3.28
C ARG A 62 3.04 -2.27 2.80
N GLN A 63 3.89 -1.41 2.25
CA GLN A 63 3.47 -0.13 1.67
C GLN A 63 2.56 -0.35 0.46
N ILE A 64 2.95 -1.28 -0.43
CA ILE A 64 2.16 -1.62 -1.61
C ILE A 64 0.82 -2.22 -1.19
N GLU A 65 0.81 -3.22 -0.30
CA GLU A 65 -0.41 -3.86 0.21
C GLU A 65 -1.40 -2.82 0.76
N ARG A 66 -0.94 -1.94 1.66
CA ARG A 66 -1.84 -0.96 2.30
C ARG A 66 -2.35 0.10 1.33
N LEU A 67 -1.54 0.53 0.37
CA LEU A 67 -1.88 1.66 -0.52
C LEU A 67 -2.51 1.23 -1.85
N THR A 68 -2.43 -0.07 -2.21
CA THR A 68 -3.09 -0.64 -3.39
C THR A 68 -4.25 -1.56 -3.04
N GLY A 69 -4.42 -1.92 -1.76
CA GLY A 69 -5.46 -2.84 -1.31
C GLY A 69 -5.31 -4.26 -1.87
N ILE A 70 -4.13 -4.61 -2.39
CA ILE A 70 -3.83 -5.94 -2.90
C ILE A 70 -3.30 -6.81 -1.77
N ASN A 71 -3.84 -8.02 -1.65
CA ASN A 71 -3.39 -8.98 -0.66
C ASN A 71 -1.87 -9.20 -0.72
N ARG A 72 -1.23 -9.21 0.45
CA ARG A 72 0.23 -9.43 0.61
C ARG A 72 0.79 -10.59 -0.22
N GLY A 73 0.10 -11.73 -0.26
CA GLY A 73 0.56 -12.91 -1.01
C GLY A 73 0.67 -12.64 -2.50
N LEU A 74 -0.25 -11.84 -3.06
CA LEU A 74 -0.18 -11.43 -4.47
C LEU A 74 0.94 -10.43 -4.72
N VAL A 75 1.16 -9.48 -3.81
CA VAL A 75 2.27 -8.50 -3.90
C VAL A 75 3.64 -9.21 -3.83
N GLN A 76 3.77 -10.21 -2.97
CA GLN A 76 5.00 -11.00 -2.85
C GLN A 76 5.27 -11.86 -4.09
N LYS A 77 4.22 -12.43 -4.69
CA LYS A 77 4.32 -13.35 -5.82
C LYS A 77 4.53 -12.66 -7.17
N ALA A 78 3.97 -11.46 -7.37
CA ALA A 78 4.19 -10.64 -8.56
C ALA A 78 5.68 -10.27 -8.72
#